data_AF-A0A2E0DUD5-F1
#
_entry.id   AF-A0A2E0DUD5-F1
#
_cell.length_a   1.000
_cell.length_b   1.000
_cell.length_c   1.000
_cell.angle_alpha   90.00
_cell.angle_beta   90.00
_cell.angle_gamma   90.00
#
_symmetry.space_group_name_H-M   'P 1'
#
loop_
_entity.id
_entity.type
_entity.pdbx_description
1 polymer ?
#
loop_
_entity_poly.entity_id
_entity_poly.type
_entity_poly.pdbx_seq_one_letter_code
_entity_poly.pdbx_strand_id
1 'polypeptide(L)'
;MSANMIDSPHEKSIKFLQDVCQMDGIELLKTSTIYKITVRIRGRSGRHYEVVATRPIGLFSKVGWETSIIGAAWKNDFNSESTRSYTVNLCLNTHGNKSHLPIGDRLASLVLSLHDDLKLAMEIPLVAQFIVCPREDLYHIYTFQDDMIVTQDMIDEQDAFDEEYDFFEEDEFDAFDEMGDLPDNWLGGDSEDIVDDEEKSTSTQDLSAFIMQCFEQTKNQS
;
A
#
# COMPACT_ATOMS: atom_id res chain seq x y z
N MET A 1 -3.58 34.12 40.31
CA MET A 1 -4.50 33.86 39.19
C MET A 1 -3.64 33.31 38.06
N SER A 2 -3.62 31.99 37.89
CA SER A 2 -2.80 31.36 36.83
C SER A 2 -3.48 31.61 35.49
N ALA A 3 -2.69 32.09 34.53
CA ALA A 3 -3.12 32.24 33.15
C ALA A 3 -3.58 30.87 32.63
N ASN A 4 -4.85 30.79 32.21
CA ASN A 4 -5.32 29.70 31.38
C ASN A 4 -4.54 29.79 30.06
N MET A 5 -3.43 29.06 29.96
CA MET A 5 -2.81 28.76 28.67
C MET A 5 -3.91 28.13 27.82
N ILE A 6 -4.23 28.78 26.71
CA ILE A 6 -5.10 28.19 25.71
C ILE A 6 -4.28 27.06 25.10
N ASP A 7 -4.39 25.86 25.66
CA ASP A 7 -3.73 24.66 25.11
C ASP A 7 -4.08 24.60 23.62
N SER A 8 -3.05 24.56 22.79
CA SER A 8 -3.21 24.46 21.34
C SER A 8 -4.02 23.19 21.01
N PRO A 9 -4.80 23.17 19.91
CA PRO A 9 -5.54 21.97 19.50
C PRO A 9 -4.65 20.72 19.42
N HIS A 10 -3.38 20.91 19.05
CA HIS A 10 -2.36 19.89 19.07
C HIS A 10 -2.07 19.36 20.49
N GLU A 11 -1.77 20.22 21.46
CA GLU A 11 -1.49 19.80 22.85
C GLU A 11 -2.67 19.07 23.48
N LYS A 12 -3.90 19.56 23.25
CA LYS A 12 -5.12 18.88 23.72
C LYS A 12 -5.26 17.49 23.15
N SER A 13 -4.98 17.32 21.85
CA SER A 13 -5.05 16.01 21.20
C SER A 13 -4.00 15.02 21.71
N ILE A 14 -2.78 15.50 21.99
CA ILE A 14 -1.72 14.66 22.55
C ILE A 14 -2.05 14.27 23.98
N LYS A 15 -2.62 15.17 24.77
CA LYS A 15 -3.12 14.86 26.11
C LYS A 15 -4.23 13.82 26.06
N PHE A 16 -5.16 13.94 25.12
CA PHE A 16 -6.20 12.93 24.91
C PHE A 16 -5.61 11.56 24.58
N LEU A 17 -4.62 11.49 23.69
CA LEU A 17 -3.89 10.24 23.41
C LEU A 17 -3.22 9.67 24.67
N GLN A 18 -2.60 10.51 25.49
CA GLN A 18 -1.98 10.08 26.76
C GLN A 18 -3.00 9.52 27.74
N ASP A 19 -4.18 10.12 27.83
CA ASP A 19 -5.27 9.64 28.67
C ASP A 19 -5.80 8.28 28.18
N VAL A 20 -5.94 8.09 26.86
CA VAL A 20 -6.27 6.78 26.26
C VAL A 20 -5.20 5.73 26.59
N CYS A 21 -3.93 6.12 26.61
CA CYS A 21 -2.83 5.20 26.96
C CYS A 21 -2.78 4.81 28.44
N GLN A 22 -3.64 5.35 29.31
CA GLN A 22 -3.79 4.89 30.70
C GLN A 22 -4.71 3.67 30.82
N MET A 23 -5.42 3.31 29.75
CA MET A 23 -6.26 2.11 29.71
C MET A 23 -5.41 0.84 29.74
N ASP A 24 -5.95 -0.23 30.34
CA ASP A 24 -5.25 -1.52 30.39
C ASP A 24 -5.03 -2.09 28.99
N GLY A 25 -3.82 -2.59 28.75
CA GLY A 25 -3.41 -3.14 27.46
C GLY A 25 -3.00 -2.09 26.41
N ILE A 26 -2.96 -0.80 26.73
CA ILE A 26 -2.39 0.24 25.86
C ILE A 26 -1.14 0.82 26.53
N GLU A 27 -0.04 0.92 25.79
CA GLU A 27 1.25 1.38 26.30
C GLU A 27 1.88 2.39 25.34
N LEU A 28 2.05 3.63 25.80
CA LEU A 28 2.80 4.64 25.06
C LEU A 28 4.30 4.45 25.28
N LEU A 29 5.04 4.13 24.21
CA LEU A 29 6.49 3.98 24.28
C LEU A 29 7.16 5.35 24.26
N LYS A 30 8.00 5.59 25.28
CA LYS A 30 8.81 6.81 25.35
C LYS A 30 9.87 6.78 24.26
N THR A 31 9.72 7.67 23.29
CA THR A 31 10.68 7.84 22.20
C THR A 31 11.52 9.08 22.44
N SER A 32 12.81 9.04 22.09
CA SER A 32 13.75 10.15 22.29
C SER A 32 13.46 11.37 21.41
N THR A 33 12.58 11.24 20.41
CA THR A 33 12.25 12.29 19.44
C THR A 33 10.77 12.65 19.51
N ILE A 34 10.47 13.95 19.48
CA ILE A 34 9.08 14.46 19.41
C ILE A 34 8.39 14.19 18.06
N TYR A 35 9.16 13.73 17.07
CA TYR A 35 8.71 13.45 15.71
C TYR A 35 8.31 11.99 15.50
N LYS A 36 8.39 11.17 16.55
CA LYS A 36 7.99 9.78 16.52
C LYS A 36 7.16 9.45 17.75
N ILE A 37 5.97 8.92 17.52
CA ILE A 37 5.07 8.45 18.56
C ILE A 37 4.87 6.97 18.31
N THR A 38 5.02 6.14 19.34
CA THR A 38 4.81 4.70 19.23
C THR A 38 3.90 4.23 20.35
N VAL A 39 2.79 3.59 19.99
CA VAL A 39 1.81 3.05 20.93
C VAL A 39 1.68 1.56 20.71
N ARG A 40 1.87 0.78 21.77
CA ARG A 40 1.61 -0.66 21.78
C ARG A 40 0.24 -0.94 22.34
N ILE A 41 -0.45 -1.89 21.73
CA ILE A 41 -1.84 -2.21 22.04
C ILE A 41 -1.97 -3.72 22.15
N ARG A 42 -2.70 -4.19 23.15
CA ARG A 42 -3.24 -5.53 23.25
C ARG A 42 -4.71 -5.43 22.86
N GLY A 43 -5.06 -6.04 21.74
CA GLY A 43 -6.44 -6.16 21.30
C GLY A 43 -7.20 -7.17 22.16
N ARG A 44 -8.53 -7.14 22.06
CA ARG A 44 -9.42 -8.07 22.75
C ARG A 44 -9.32 -9.49 22.22
N SER A 45 -8.92 -9.66 20.96
CA SER A 45 -8.59 -10.97 20.40
C SER A 45 -7.35 -11.61 21.04
N GLY A 46 -6.55 -10.84 21.78
CA GLY A 46 -5.25 -11.24 22.32
C GLY A 46 -4.07 -10.94 21.39
N ARG A 47 -4.33 -10.48 20.15
CA ARG A 47 -3.29 -9.98 19.25
C ARG A 47 -2.69 -8.69 19.76
N HIS A 48 -1.46 -8.43 19.31
CA HIS A 48 -0.75 -7.22 19.66
C HIS A 48 -0.50 -6.35 18.44
N TYR A 49 -0.52 -5.05 18.65
CA TYR A 49 -0.32 -4.04 17.62
C TYR A 49 0.69 -3.00 18.09
N GLU A 50 1.52 -2.52 17.16
CA GLU A 50 2.40 -1.37 17.35
C GLU A 50 2.02 -0.31 16.31
N VAL A 51 1.43 0.79 16.78
CA VAL A 51 1.09 1.95 15.95
C VAL A 51 2.25 2.93 16.04
N VAL A 52 2.86 3.24 14.90
CA VAL A 52 3.99 4.16 14.80
C VAL A 52 3.56 5.34 13.96
N ALA A 53 3.60 6.53 14.55
CA ALA A 53 3.45 7.79 13.82
C ALA A 53 4.81 8.48 13.69
N THR A 54 5.21 8.79 12.47
CA THR A 54 6.48 9.47 12.19
C THR A 54 6.23 10.73 11.38
N ARG A 55 6.99 11.76 11.68
CA ARG A 55 7.03 12.98 10.86
C ARG A 55 8.39 13.07 10.19
N PRO A 56 8.47 13.00 8.85
CA PRO A 56 9.75 13.14 8.15
C PRO A 56 10.32 14.54 8.40
N ILE A 57 11.63 14.59 8.61
CA ILE A 57 12.37 15.84 8.85
C ILE A 57 13.10 16.20 7.56
N GLY A 58 12.60 17.19 6.84
CA GLY A 58 13.27 17.77 5.68
C GLY A 58 13.04 19.27 5.60
N LEU A 59 14.05 20.03 5.17
CA LEU A 59 14.00 21.50 5.02
C LEU A 59 12.85 21.98 4.12
N PHE A 60 12.27 21.09 3.31
CA PHE A 60 11.16 21.34 2.39
C PHE A 60 9.95 20.40 2.57
N SER A 61 9.96 19.53 3.59
CA SER A 61 8.88 18.55 3.74
C SER A 61 7.66 19.21 4.40
N LYS A 62 6.69 19.63 3.56
CA LYS A 62 5.30 19.87 3.98
C LYS A 62 4.54 18.57 4.26
N VAL A 63 5.22 17.42 4.23
CA VAL A 63 4.64 16.12 4.45
C VAL A 63 4.11 16.04 5.89
N GLY A 64 2.86 15.60 6.02
CA GLY A 64 2.20 15.42 7.29
C GLY A 64 2.80 14.27 8.10
N TRP A 65 2.16 13.96 9.23
CA TRP A 65 2.45 12.72 9.95
C TRP A 65 2.05 11.52 9.12
N GLU A 66 2.97 10.57 8.97
CA GLU A 66 2.72 9.24 8.45
C GLU A 66 2.42 8.30 9.61
N THR A 67 1.58 7.29 9.38
CA THR A 67 1.21 6.31 10.40
C THR A 67 1.32 4.92 9.80
N SER A 68 2.07 4.04 10.47
CA SER A 68 2.17 2.63 10.15
C SER A 68 1.66 1.79 11.32
N ILE A 69 1.11 0.62 11.02
CA ILE A 69 0.53 -0.28 12.01
C ILE A 69 1.16 -1.64 11.77
N ILE A 70 1.78 -2.17 12.80
CA ILE A 70 2.45 -3.46 12.77
C ILE A 70 1.67 -4.41 13.68
N GLY A 71 1.22 -5.53 13.14
CA GLY A 71 0.56 -6.60 13.88
C GLY A 71 1.54 -7.68 14.31
N ALA A 72 1.31 -8.27 15.49
CA ALA A 72 2.00 -9.47 15.94
C ALA A 72 1.06 -10.39 16.72
N ALA A 73 1.42 -11.68 16.77
CA ALA A 73 0.71 -12.64 17.60
C ALA A 73 0.95 -12.38 19.09
N TRP A 74 2.20 -12.14 19.49
CA TRP A 74 2.59 -11.96 20.90
C TRP A 74 3.34 -10.65 21.13
N LYS A 75 3.27 -10.12 22.36
CA LYS A 75 4.01 -8.90 22.76
C LYS A 75 5.52 -9.03 22.54
N ASN A 76 6.05 -10.24 22.73
CA ASN A 76 7.48 -10.50 22.62
C ASN A 76 8.00 -10.40 21.18
N ASP A 77 7.13 -10.57 20.18
CA ASP A 77 7.55 -10.54 18.78
C ASP A 77 8.16 -9.19 18.38
N PHE A 78 7.77 -8.09 19.05
CA PHE A 78 8.33 -6.76 18.84
C PHE A 78 9.71 -6.50 19.48
N ASN A 79 10.16 -7.34 20.40
CA ASN A 79 11.29 -7.03 21.29
C ASN A 79 12.64 -7.55 20.81
N SER A 80 12.67 -8.56 19.93
CA SER A 80 13.90 -9.20 19.48
C SER A 80 13.97 -9.26 17.96
N GLU A 81 15.16 -9.12 17.40
CA GLU A 81 15.37 -9.19 15.94
C GLU A 81 14.95 -10.55 15.38
N SER A 82 15.26 -11.64 16.09
CA SER A 82 14.86 -12.99 15.71
C SER A 82 13.34 -13.22 15.69
N THR A 83 12.59 -12.43 16.44
CA THR A 83 11.13 -12.55 16.51
C THR A 83 10.40 -11.52 15.66
N ARG A 84 11.11 -10.50 15.17
CA ARG A 84 10.56 -9.46 14.29
C ARG A 84 10.03 -10.03 12.97
N SER A 85 10.57 -11.16 12.52
CA SER A 85 10.04 -11.86 11.34
C SER A 85 8.60 -12.35 11.51
N TYR A 86 8.08 -12.46 12.75
CA TYR A 86 6.68 -12.79 13.02
C TYR A 86 5.78 -11.55 13.17
N THR A 87 6.27 -10.39 12.74
CA THR A 87 5.51 -9.14 12.73
C THR A 87 5.17 -8.78 11.29
N VAL A 88 3.95 -8.31 11.08
CA VAL A 88 3.42 -8.02 9.74
C VAL A 88 2.92 -6.60 9.67
N ASN A 89 3.04 -5.96 8.52
CA ASN A 89 2.40 -4.67 8.31
C ASN A 89 0.90 -4.88 8.08
N LEU A 90 0.08 -4.04 8.73
CA LEU A 90 -1.35 -3.98 8.52
C LEU A 90 -1.66 -2.67 7.82
N CYS A 91 -2.05 -2.74 6.54
CA CYS A 91 -2.42 -1.56 5.76
C CYS A 91 -3.83 -1.08 6.15
N LEU A 92 -4.00 -0.63 7.39
CA LEU A 92 -5.24 -0.01 7.82
C LEU A 92 -5.22 1.43 7.37
N ASN A 93 -5.92 1.66 6.28
CA ASN A 93 -5.92 2.96 5.64
C ASN A 93 -6.60 3.99 6.56
N THR A 94 -5.80 4.84 7.21
CA THR A 94 -6.32 6.00 7.97
C THR A 94 -6.61 7.21 7.06
N HIS A 95 -6.59 7.03 5.73
CA HIS A 95 -6.47 8.13 4.76
C HIS A 95 -7.66 9.10 4.63
N GLY A 96 -7.25 10.32 4.26
CA GLY A 96 -8.01 11.34 3.56
C GLY A 96 -8.84 12.24 4.45
N ASN A 97 -10.01 11.75 4.84
CA ASN A 97 -11.09 12.60 5.37
C ASN A 97 -10.82 13.14 6.78
N LYS A 98 -9.86 12.55 7.50
CA LYS A 98 -9.48 12.94 8.86
C LYS A 98 -8.15 13.72 8.92
N SER A 99 -7.55 14.08 7.79
CA SER A 99 -6.30 14.88 7.75
C SER A 99 -6.39 16.22 8.50
N HIS A 100 -7.61 16.76 8.62
CA HIS A 100 -7.89 17.96 9.39
C HIS A 100 -7.80 17.77 10.92
N LEU A 101 -7.86 16.52 11.40
CA LEU A 101 -7.78 16.22 12.82
C LEU A 101 -6.32 16.27 13.31
N PRO A 102 -6.08 16.82 14.51
CA PRO A 102 -4.79 16.72 15.17
C PRO A 102 -4.31 15.26 15.25
N ILE A 103 -2.99 15.05 15.20
CA ILE A 103 -2.40 13.70 15.20
C ILE A 103 -2.80 12.89 16.43
N GLY A 104 -2.91 13.52 17.61
CA GLY A 104 -3.29 12.82 18.84
C GLY A 104 -4.69 12.20 18.76
N ASP A 105 -5.67 12.91 18.20
CA ASP A 105 -7.04 12.42 18.06
C ASP A 105 -7.12 11.29 17.03
N ARG A 106 -6.36 11.40 15.93
CA ARG A 106 -6.26 10.35 14.91
C ARG A 106 -5.69 9.07 15.51
N LEU A 107 -4.58 9.18 16.24
CA LEU A 107 -3.95 8.04 16.91
C LEU A 107 -4.84 7.48 18.00
N ALA A 108 -5.49 8.32 18.82
CA ALA A 108 -6.38 7.87 19.87
C ALA A 108 -7.58 7.11 19.30
N SER A 109 -8.20 7.60 18.23
CA SER A 109 -9.28 6.88 17.53
C SER A 109 -8.80 5.53 17.00
N LEU A 110 -7.63 5.48 16.36
CA LEU A 110 -7.06 4.25 15.83
C LEU A 110 -6.73 3.25 16.96
N VAL A 111 -6.10 3.73 18.03
CA VAL A 111 -5.72 2.94 19.20
C VAL A 111 -6.95 2.32 19.86
N LEU A 112 -8.01 3.10 20.03
CA LEU A 112 -9.28 2.62 20.59
C LEU A 112 -9.95 1.58 19.68
N SER A 113 -9.93 1.80 18.35
CA SER A 113 -10.46 0.83 17.39
C SER A 113 -9.68 -0.49 17.41
N LEU A 114 -8.35 -0.44 17.46
CA LEU A 114 -7.48 -1.63 17.55
C LEU A 114 -7.57 -2.32 18.92
N HIS A 115 -7.90 -1.58 19.99
CA HIS A 115 -8.10 -2.19 21.30
C HIS A 115 -9.37 -3.07 21.32
N ASP A 116 -10.43 -2.68 20.60
CA ASP A 116 -11.61 -3.50 20.34
C ASP A 116 -11.56 -4.14 18.94
N ASP A 117 -10.41 -4.75 18.63
CA ASP A 117 -10.11 -5.39 17.35
C ASP A 117 -11.15 -6.43 16.88
N LEU A 118 -11.82 -7.13 17.79
CA LEU A 118 -12.92 -8.04 17.46
C LEU A 118 -14.09 -7.31 16.81
N LYS A 119 -14.42 -6.11 17.29
CA LYS A 119 -15.45 -5.27 16.68
C LYS A 119 -14.95 -4.72 15.34
N LEU A 120 -13.70 -4.26 15.31
CA LEU A 120 -13.08 -3.76 14.08
C LEU A 120 -13.05 -4.83 12.98
N ALA A 121 -12.79 -6.10 13.33
CA ALA A 121 -12.79 -7.24 12.42
C ALA A 121 -14.16 -7.54 11.79
N MET A 122 -15.26 -7.12 12.43
CA MET A 122 -16.59 -7.22 11.82
C MET A 122 -16.80 -6.21 10.70
N GLU A 123 -16.04 -5.11 10.71
CA GLU A 123 -16.13 -4.01 9.75
C GLU A 123 -15.02 -4.06 8.69
N ILE A 124 -13.83 -4.49 9.08
CA ILE A 124 -12.62 -4.52 8.25
C ILE A 124 -12.15 -5.99 8.12
N PRO A 125 -12.38 -6.64 6.95
CA PRO A 125 -12.01 -8.04 6.73
C PRO A 125 -10.52 -8.32 6.94
N LEU A 126 -9.64 -7.38 6.57
CA LEU A 126 -8.19 -7.44 6.80
C LEU A 126 -7.86 -7.76 8.26
N VAL A 127 -8.52 -7.08 9.19
CA VAL A 127 -8.29 -7.29 10.64
C VAL A 127 -8.74 -8.68 11.05
N ALA A 128 -9.87 -9.16 10.53
CA ALA A 128 -10.35 -10.51 10.80
C ALA A 128 -9.34 -11.57 10.33
N GLN A 129 -8.82 -11.43 9.11
CA GLN A 129 -7.81 -12.33 8.56
C GLN A 129 -6.54 -12.37 9.42
N PHE A 130 -6.06 -11.20 9.86
CA PHE A 130 -4.92 -11.12 10.76
C PHE A 130 -5.19 -11.80 12.11
N ILE A 131 -6.38 -11.62 12.69
CA ILE A 131 -6.74 -12.24 13.99
C ILE A 131 -6.73 -13.77 13.91
N VAL A 132 -7.26 -14.35 12.82
CA VAL A 132 -7.34 -15.81 12.66
C VAL A 132 -6.02 -16.42 12.17
N CYS A 133 -5.14 -15.65 11.55
CA CYS A 133 -3.86 -16.11 11.01
C CYS A 133 -2.94 -16.63 12.13
N PRO A 134 -2.52 -17.91 12.12
CA PRO A 134 -1.64 -18.45 13.15
C PRO A 134 -0.27 -17.75 13.11
N ARG A 135 0.43 -17.76 14.24
CA ARG A 135 1.71 -17.05 14.38
C ARG A 135 2.76 -17.52 13.36
N GLU A 136 2.76 -18.81 13.03
CA GLU A 136 3.74 -19.41 12.12
C GLU A 136 3.61 -18.86 10.70
N ASP A 137 2.37 -18.67 10.23
CA ASP A 137 2.08 -18.14 8.89
C ASP A 137 2.48 -16.66 8.75
N LEU A 138 2.48 -15.90 9.85
CA LEU A 138 2.91 -14.49 9.84
C LEU A 138 4.35 -14.33 9.33
N TYR A 139 5.19 -15.37 9.45
CA TYR A 139 6.57 -15.35 8.96
C TYR A 139 6.66 -15.18 7.43
N HIS A 140 5.65 -15.67 6.70
CA HIS A 140 5.62 -15.66 5.24
C HIS A 140 4.85 -14.47 4.66
N ILE A 141 4.26 -13.64 5.53
CA ILE A 141 3.41 -12.53 5.12
C ILE A 141 4.18 -11.22 5.25
N TYR A 142 4.29 -10.49 4.14
CA TYR A 142 4.91 -9.18 4.12
C TYR A 142 3.94 -8.10 4.62
N THR A 143 2.72 -8.08 4.08
CA THR A 143 1.68 -7.14 4.49
C THR A 143 0.28 -7.68 4.26
N PHE A 144 -0.64 -7.32 5.15
CA PHE A 144 -2.06 -7.46 4.91
C PHE A 144 -2.58 -6.15 4.29
N GLN A 145 -3.24 -6.24 3.14
CA GLN A 145 -3.90 -5.11 2.46
C GLN A 145 -5.41 -5.35 2.35
N ASP A 146 -6.16 -4.31 1.99
CA ASP A 146 -7.61 -4.36 1.90
C ASP A 146 -8.06 -5.36 0.81
N ASP A 147 -7.32 -5.43 -0.29
CA ASP A 147 -7.64 -6.29 -1.43
C ASP A 147 -7.05 -7.71 -1.31
N MET A 148 -5.82 -7.83 -0.78
CA MET A 148 -5.14 -9.13 -0.66
C MET A 148 -4.05 -9.18 0.42
N ILE A 149 -3.61 -10.40 0.73
CA ILE A 149 -2.43 -10.65 1.56
C ILE A 149 -1.23 -10.78 0.63
N VAL A 150 -0.20 -9.95 0.86
CA VAL A 150 1.06 -10.01 0.12
C VAL A 150 2.04 -10.87 0.91
N THR A 151 2.53 -11.93 0.27
CA THR A 151 3.50 -12.86 0.85
C THR A 151 4.91 -12.54 0.36
N GLN A 152 5.92 -13.06 1.05
CA GLN A 152 7.31 -12.87 0.62
C GLN A 152 7.57 -13.50 -0.75
N ASP A 153 7.00 -14.69 -1.01
CA ASP A 153 7.17 -15.40 -2.28
C ASP A 153 6.67 -14.57 -3.47
N MET A 154 5.57 -13.82 -3.31
CA MET A 154 5.06 -12.92 -4.35
C MET A 154 6.00 -11.75 -4.66
N ILE A 155 6.74 -11.27 -3.66
CA ILE A 155 7.72 -10.19 -3.85
C ILE A 155 8.95 -10.75 -4.57
N ASP A 156 9.44 -11.90 -4.11
CA ASP A 156 10.61 -12.56 -4.69
C ASP A 156 10.35 -12.99 -6.16
N GLU A 157 9.13 -13.44 -6.49
CA GLU A 157 8.72 -13.72 -7.87
C GLU A 157 8.66 -12.45 -8.72
N GLN A 158 8.12 -11.35 -8.18
CA GLN A 158 8.02 -10.08 -8.89
C GLN A 158 9.41 -9.52 -9.24
N ASP A 159 10.35 -9.54 -8.30
CA ASP A 159 11.72 -9.10 -8.53
C ASP A 159 12.40 -9.94 -9.64
N ALA A 160 12.11 -11.24 -9.71
CA ALA A 160 12.64 -12.11 -10.76
C ALA A 160 12.03 -11.82 -12.15
N PHE A 161 10.76 -11.43 -12.23
CA PHE A 161 10.12 -11.03 -13.49
C PHE A 161 10.65 -9.68 -14.01
N ASP A 162 10.91 -8.72 -13.11
CA ASP A 162 11.43 -7.40 -13.47
C ASP A 162 12.90 -7.51 -13.96
N GLU A 163 13.73 -8.37 -13.34
CA GLU A 163 15.11 -8.64 -13.80
C GLU A 163 15.16 -9.35 -15.17
N GLU A 164 14.19 -10.22 -15.48
CA GLU A 164 14.12 -10.90 -16.78
C GLU A 164 13.73 -9.93 -17.91
N TYR A 165 12.85 -8.96 -17.64
CA TYR A 165 12.43 -7.96 -18.63
C TYR A 165 13.54 -6.95 -18.98
N ASP A 166 14.33 -6.53 -18.00
CA ASP A 166 15.49 -5.65 -18.23
C ASP A 166 16.56 -6.32 -19.11
N PHE A 167 16.64 -7.67 -19.13
CA PHE A 167 17.55 -8.40 -20.02
C PHE A 167 17.06 -8.46 -21.47
N PHE A 168 15.74 -8.40 -21.72
CA PHE A 168 15.17 -8.42 -23.07
C PHE A 168 15.08 -7.02 -23.72
N GLU A 169 15.11 -5.93 -22.96
CA GLU A 169 15.11 -4.57 -23.52
C GLU A 169 16.48 -4.07 -24.01
N GLU A 170 17.60 -4.65 -23.57
CA GLU A 170 18.94 -4.23 -24.04
C GLU A 170 19.34 -4.81 -25.43
N ASP A 171 18.68 -5.87 -25.91
CA ASP A 171 19.05 -6.55 -27.17
C ASP A 171 18.16 -6.18 -28.39
N GLU A 172 17.12 -5.35 -28.24
CA GLU A 172 16.18 -5.00 -29.32
C GLU A 172 16.34 -3.57 -29.88
N PHE A 173 17.52 -2.93 -29.72
CA PHE A 173 17.78 -1.60 -30.31
C PHE A 173 18.66 -1.60 -31.58
N ASP A 174 19.22 -2.73 -32.01
CA ASP A 174 20.15 -2.77 -33.16
C ASP A 174 19.54 -3.25 -34.50
N ALA A 175 18.21 -3.44 -34.58
CA ALA A 175 17.56 -4.01 -35.79
C ALA A 175 16.66 -3.05 -36.59
N PHE A 176 16.77 -1.72 -36.41
CA PHE A 176 15.96 -0.73 -37.15
C PHE A 176 16.75 0.18 -38.10
N ASP A 177 18.03 -0.09 -38.39
CA ASP A 177 18.83 0.75 -39.30
C ASP A 177 19.11 0.11 -40.68
N GLU A 178 18.36 -0.94 -41.07
CA GLU A 178 18.51 -1.60 -42.38
C GLU A 178 17.16 -1.84 -43.09
N MET A 179 16.34 -0.79 -43.25
CA MET A 179 15.21 -0.84 -44.20
C MET A 179 14.97 0.53 -44.86
N GLY A 180 16.05 1.13 -45.36
CA GLY A 180 16.05 2.44 -46.03
C GLY A 180 16.22 2.38 -47.55
N ASP A 181 15.52 1.49 -48.26
CA ASP A 181 15.47 1.54 -49.74
C ASP A 181 14.17 0.90 -50.28
N LEU A 182 13.12 1.71 -50.42
CA LEU A 182 11.93 1.39 -51.22
C LEU A 182 11.62 2.54 -52.20
N PRO A 183 11.47 2.28 -53.51
CA PRO A 183 11.46 3.33 -54.54
C PRO A 183 10.13 4.08 -54.69
N ASP A 184 10.29 5.36 -55.07
CA ASP A 184 9.39 6.53 -55.22
C ASP A 184 8.06 6.41 -56.01
N ASN A 185 7.48 5.23 -56.22
CA ASN A 185 6.46 5.05 -57.27
C ASN A 185 5.00 4.82 -56.80
N TRP A 186 4.60 5.34 -55.64
CA TRP A 186 3.21 5.21 -55.14
C TRP A 186 2.50 6.56 -54.90
N LEU A 187 2.99 7.65 -55.49
CA LEU A 187 2.28 8.93 -55.55
C LEU A 187 1.64 9.15 -56.93
N GLY A 188 0.31 9.05 -56.99
CA GLY A 188 -0.53 9.57 -58.07
C GLY A 188 -1.94 8.99 -57.97
N GLY A 189 -3.05 9.73 -58.06
CA GLY A 189 -3.33 11.16 -58.25
C GLY A 189 -4.84 11.29 -58.56
N ASP A 190 -5.46 12.37 -58.08
CA ASP A 190 -6.76 13.01 -58.45
C ASP A 190 -8.07 12.17 -58.31
N SER A 191 -9.24 12.66 -57.91
CA SER A 191 -9.81 13.99 -57.64
C SER A 191 -11.22 13.83 -56.99
N GLU A 192 -11.61 14.82 -56.18
CA GLU A 192 -12.97 15.35 -55.86
C GLU A 192 -14.16 14.38 -55.60
N ASP A 193 -14.68 14.36 -54.37
CA ASP A 193 -16.04 14.85 -54.02
C ASP A 193 -16.44 14.53 -52.55
N ILE A 194 -17.17 15.47 -51.96
CA ILE A 194 -17.65 15.49 -50.55
C ILE A 194 -18.97 14.72 -50.43
N VAL A 195 -19.05 13.76 -49.51
CA VAL A 195 -20.33 13.38 -48.84
C VAL A 195 -20.08 12.78 -47.45
N ASP A 196 -20.96 13.16 -46.52
CA ASP A 196 -21.07 12.75 -45.11
C ASP A 196 -21.17 11.22 -44.93
N ASP A 197 -20.47 10.64 -43.93
CA ASP A 197 -21.10 10.03 -42.74
C ASP A 197 -20.07 9.39 -41.81
N GLU A 198 -20.51 9.19 -40.56
CA GLU A 198 -19.91 8.47 -39.43
C GLU A 198 -18.91 7.34 -39.77
N GLU A 199 -17.73 7.31 -39.13
CA GLU A 199 -17.07 6.06 -38.70
C GLU A 199 -15.79 6.35 -37.89
N LYS A 200 -15.82 6.02 -36.59
CA LYS A 200 -14.61 5.90 -35.76
C LYS A 200 -14.68 4.61 -34.97
N SER A 201 -14.57 3.48 -35.68
CA SER A 201 -14.47 2.16 -35.05
C SER A 201 -13.84 1.11 -35.97
N THR A 202 -12.64 1.36 -36.49
CA THR A 202 -11.87 0.35 -37.24
C THR A 202 -10.58 -0.10 -36.55
N SER A 203 -10.11 0.60 -35.51
CA SER A 203 -8.91 0.19 -34.76
C SER A 203 -9.12 -1.01 -33.83
N THR A 204 -10.37 -1.32 -33.43
CA THR A 204 -10.67 -2.41 -32.49
C THR A 204 -10.93 -3.74 -33.16
N GLN A 205 -11.27 -3.75 -34.46
CA GLN A 205 -11.54 -4.99 -35.20
C GLN A 205 -10.24 -5.72 -35.57
N ASP A 206 -9.19 -4.99 -35.96
CA ASP A 206 -7.87 -5.57 -36.28
C ASP A 206 -7.18 -6.21 -35.07
N LEU A 207 -7.33 -5.59 -33.89
CA LEU A 207 -6.73 -6.10 -32.66
C LEU A 207 -7.41 -7.39 -32.19
N SER A 208 -8.72 -7.52 -32.42
CA SER A 208 -9.46 -8.75 -32.13
C SER A 208 -9.09 -9.90 -33.07
N ALA A 209 -8.86 -9.61 -34.35
CA ALA A 209 -8.42 -10.60 -35.32
C ALA A 209 -7.00 -11.12 -35.00
N PHE A 210 -6.10 -10.21 -34.58
CA PHE A 210 -4.75 -10.55 -34.17
C PHE A 210 -4.73 -11.47 -32.92
N ILE A 211 -5.48 -11.11 -31.87
CA ILE A 211 -5.57 -11.92 -30.63
C ILE A 211 -6.12 -13.32 -30.93
N MET A 212 -7.12 -13.42 -31.80
CA MET A 212 -7.74 -14.71 -32.14
C MET A 212 -6.80 -15.60 -32.96
N GLN A 213 -5.98 -15.02 -33.83
CA GLN A 213 -4.96 -15.74 -34.60
C GLN A 213 -3.84 -16.29 -33.71
N CYS A 214 -3.42 -15.56 -32.67
CA CYS A 214 -2.44 -16.04 -31.70
C CYS A 214 -2.96 -17.23 -30.86
N PHE A 215 -4.26 -17.23 -30.53
CA PHE A 215 -4.89 -18.33 -29.78
C PHE A 215 -5.04 -19.62 -30.59
N GLU A 216 -5.32 -19.52 -31.89
CA GLU A 216 -5.43 -20.69 -32.76
C GLU A 216 -4.08 -21.36 -33.05
N GLN A 217 -3.00 -20.58 -33.07
CA GLN A 217 -1.64 -21.12 -33.24
C GLN A 217 -1.16 -21.90 -32.01
N THR A 218 -1.51 -21.47 -30.80
CA THR A 218 -1.15 -22.17 -29.55
C THR A 218 -1.91 -23.47 -29.35
N LYS A 219 -3.14 -23.58 -29.88
CA LYS A 219 -3.94 -24.81 -29.78
C LYS A 219 -3.48 -25.93 -30.72
N ASN A 220 -2.79 -25.59 -31.81
CA ASN A 220 -2.29 -26.57 -32.79
C ASN A 220 -0.87 -27.08 -32.47
N GLN A 221 -0.29 -26.70 -31.32
CA GLN A 221 1.00 -27.21 -30.83
C GLN A 221 0.89 -28.04 -29.53
N SER A 222 -0.32 -28.47 -29.15
CA SER A 222 -0.54 -29.47 -28.09
C SER A 222 -1.15 -30.76 -28.62
#